data_AF-A0A6A3G3N1-F1
#
_entry.id   AF-A0A6A3G3N1-F1
#
_cell.length_a   1.000
_cell.length_b   1.000
_cell.length_c   1.000
_cell.angle_alpha   90.00
_cell.angle_beta   90.00
_cell.angle_gamma   90.00
#
_symmetry.space_group_name_H-M   'P 1'
#
loop_
_entity.id
_entity.type
_entity.pdbx_description
1 polymer ?
#
loop_
_entity_poly.entity_id
_entity_poly.type
_entity_poly.pdbx_seq_one_letter_code
_entity_poly.pdbx_strand_id
1 'polypeptide(L)'
;MTRNQKRRVHFEDETKSELDDEPRIPSLPGADTEDTEFESPRVPSRIRRVEGQAQVEVDENRTPDVADIDPAVVQAERRRRISNAQDEELRWADLKAFLDGELDGLTHRRAQNASKVADNFVLSEDGLLYYQ
;
A
#
# COMPACT_ATOMS: atom_id res chain seq x y z
N MET A 1 43.81 10.17 38.31
CA MET A 1 43.56 10.36 36.87
C MET A 1 42.74 9.18 36.37
N THR A 2 41.45 9.38 36.08
CA THR A 2 40.52 8.32 35.65
C THR A 2 40.42 8.30 34.12
N ARG A 3 40.82 7.19 33.50
CA ARG A 3 40.89 7.02 32.04
C ARG A 3 39.53 6.51 31.53
N ASN A 4 38.74 7.39 30.91
CA ASN A 4 37.48 7.01 30.25
C ASN A 4 37.77 6.29 28.92
N GLN A 5 37.42 5.00 28.82
CA GLN A 5 37.40 4.28 27.54
C GLN A 5 36.06 4.49 26.85
N LYS A 6 36.05 5.30 25.78
CA LYS A 6 34.93 5.35 24.82
C LYS A 6 34.95 4.04 24.02
N ARG A 7 33.96 3.17 24.23
CA ARG A 7 33.69 2.01 23.35
C ARG A 7 33.17 2.55 22.01
N ARG A 8 34.01 2.58 20.98
CA ARG A 8 33.56 2.72 19.58
C ARG A 8 33.12 1.33 19.15
N VAL A 9 31.85 1.16 18.81
CA VAL A 9 31.37 -0.05 18.14
C VAL A 9 31.91 -0.04 16.71
N HIS A 10 32.61 -1.11 16.33
CA HIS A 10 32.94 -1.39 14.94
C HIS A 10 31.72 -2.12 14.34
N PHE A 11 31.20 -1.61 13.22
CA PHE A 11 30.30 -2.36 12.35
C PHE A 11 31.19 -3.10 11.35
N GLU A 12 31.11 -4.43 11.34
CA GLU A 12 31.65 -5.25 10.26
C GLU A 12 30.55 -5.36 9.20
N ASP A 13 30.78 -4.70 8.07
CA ASP A 13 30.01 -4.88 6.84
C ASP A 13 30.67 -6.03 6.08
N GLU A 14 30.17 -7.25 6.27
CA GLU A 14 30.61 -8.43 5.53
C GLU A 14 29.56 -8.82 4.49
N THR A 15 29.64 -8.20 3.33
CA THR A 15 29.13 -8.79 2.09
C THR A 15 30.11 -9.87 1.62
N LYS A 16 29.69 -11.14 1.64
CA LYS A 16 29.95 -12.16 0.59
C LYS A 16 29.65 -13.57 1.11
N SER A 17 28.71 -14.24 0.47
CA SER A 17 28.84 -15.67 0.17
C SER A 17 28.19 -15.96 -1.18
N GLU A 18 29.06 -15.94 -2.17
CA GLU A 18 28.98 -16.58 -3.48
C GLU A 18 28.71 -18.08 -3.25
N LEU A 19 27.63 -18.61 -3.82
CA LEU A 19 27.50 -20.04 -4.14
C LEU A 19 26.94 -20.11 -5.55
N ASP A 20 27.81 -20.60 -6.42
CA ASP A 20 27.60 -20.90 -7.84
C ASP A 20 26.43 -21.85 -8.07
N ASP A 21 25.51 -21.46 -8.95
CA ASP A 21 24.82 -22.35 -9.89
C ASP A 21 24.19 -21.49 -11.00
N GLU A 22 24.94 -21.31 -12.09
CA GLU A 22 24.40 -20.79 -13.35
C GLU A 22 23.62 -21.88 -14.10
N PRO A 23 22.64 -21.50 -14.92
CA PRO A 23 22.87 -21.75 -16.34
C PRO A 23 22.85 -20.46 -17.17
N ARG A 24 24.06 -20.10 -17.59
CA ARG A 24 24.48 -19.36 -18.78
C ARG A 24 23.41 -19.30 -19.88
N ILE A 25 22.77 -18.15 -20.04
CA ILE A 25 22.11 -17.81 -21.30
C ILE A 25 23.22 -17.34 -22.26
N PRO A 26 23.44 -18.01 -23.40
CA PRO A 26 24.57 -17.71 -24.26
C PRO A 26 24.33 -16.42 -25.06
N SER A 27 25.32 -15.53 -25.05
CA SER A 27 25.42 -14.44 -26.01
C SER A 27 25.80 -14.94 -27.39
N LEU A 28 25.36 -14.17 -28.40
CA LEU A 28 25.76 -14.07 -29.83
C LEU A 28 24.74 -14.66 -30.84
N PRO A 29 24.62 -14.17 -32.09
CA PRO A 29 25.27 -13.01 -32.75
C PRO A 29 24.26 -12.06 -33.44
N GLY A 30 24.75 -10.93 -33.97
CA GLY A 30 23.94 -10.06 -34.83
C GLY A 30 23.58 -10.75 -36.17
N ALA A 31 22.33 -10.55 -36.59
CA ALA A 31 21.85 -10.69 -37.96
C ALA A 31 20.47 -10.01 -38.08
N ASP A 32 20.49 -8.79 -38.58
CA ASP A 32 19.50 -8.12 -39.42
C ASP A 32 18.51 -9.08 -40.11
N THR A 33 17.19 -8.89 -39.91
CA THR A 33 16.14 -8.78 -40.96
C THR A 33 14.72 -8.73 -40.36
N GLU A 34 14.00 -7.66 -40.76
CA GLU A 34 12.59 -7.63 -41.19
C GLU A 34 11.46 -7.73 -40.16
N ASP A 35 10.88 -6.54 -39.90
CA ASP A 35 9.46 -6.20 -40.02
C ASP A 35 8.44 -7.24 -39.52
N THR A 36 7.87 -6.97 -38.35
CA THR A 36 6.54 -7.50 -38.01
C THR A 36 5.72 -6.38 -37.38
N GLU A 37 5.05 -5.62 -38.25
CA GLU A 37 3.95 -4.73 -37.86
C GLU A 37 2.82 -5.58 -37.25
N PHE A 38 2.67 -5.52 -35.93
CA PHE A 38 1.43 -5.96 -35.29
C PHE A 38 0.41 -4.83 -35.42
N GLU A 39 -0.29 -4.80 -36.56
CA GLU A 39 -1.38 -3.88 -36.84
C GLU A 39 -2.59 -4.23 -35.93
N SER A 40 -2.90 -3.35 -34.98
CA SER A 40 -4.09 -3.47 -34.14
C SER A 40 -5.34 -3.04 -34.95
N PRO A 41 -6.37 -3.89 -35.13
CA PRO A 41 -7.56 -3.50 -35.87
C PRO A 41 -8.37 -2.47 -35.09
N ARG A 42 -8.27 -1.19 -35.47
CA ARG A 42 -9.19 -0.14 -35.01
C ARG A 42 -10.55 -0.33 -35.67
N VAL A 43 -11.45 -1.01 -34.97
CA VAL A 43 -12.89 -0.98 -35.31
C VAL A 43 -13.47 0.40 -34.98
N PRO A 44 -14.05 1.13 -35.95
CA PRO A 44 -14.73 2.38 -35.65
C PRO A 44 -16.09 2.08 -35.03
N SER A 45 -16.22 2.33 -33.72
CA SER A 45 -17.50 2.29 -33.03
C SER A 45 -18.41 3.42 -33.56
N ARG A 46 -19.35 3.08 -34.45
CA ARG A 46 -20.42 4.01 -34.86
C ARG A 46 -21.42 4.16 -33.71
N ILE A 47 -21.17 5.11 -32.82
CA ILE A 47 -22.13 5.52 -31.81
C ILE A 47 -23.18 6.41 -32.50
N ARG A 48 -24.43 5.95 -32.58
CA ARG A 48 -25.58 6.78 -32.96
C ARG A 48 -25.82 7.79 -31.83
N ARG A 49 -25.75 9.09 -32.16
CA ARG A 49 -26.07 10.20 -31.28
C ARG A 49 -27.55 10.12 -30.86
N VAL A 50 -27.80 9.95 -29.56
CA VAL A 50 -29.10 10.23 -28.95
C VAL A 50 -29.00 11.67 -28.43
N GLU A 51 -29.74 12.59 -29.05
CA GLU A 51 -29.84 13.97 -28.62
C GLU A 51 -30.79 14.06 -27.41
N GLY A 52 -30.32 14.63 -26.30
CA GLY A 52 -31.17 14.90 -25.15
C GLY A 52 -30.53 14.82 -23.77
N GLN A 53 -29.23 15.07 -23.63
CA GLN A 53 -28.61 15.21 -22.30
C GLN A 53 -27.95 16.58 -22.23
N ALA A 54 -28.41 17.42 -21.30
CA ALA A 54 -27.83 18.72 -21.00
C ALA A 54 -26.32 18.54 -20.81
N GLN A 55 -25.55 19.14 -21.71
CA GLN A 55 -24.11 19.12 -21.65
C GLN A 55 -23.70 19.96 -20.45
N VAL A 56 -23.37 19.30 -19.34
CA VAL A 56 -22.45 19.91 -18.37
C VAL A 56 -21.12 19.95 -19.10
N GLU A 57 -20.75 21.12 -19.62
CA GLU A 57 -19.42 21.36 -20.16
C GLU A 57 -18.42 21.20 -19.00
N VAL A 58 -17.92 19.99 -18.80
CA VAL A 58 -16.77 19.75 -17.95
C VAL A 58 -15.58 20.24 -18.75
N ASP A 59 -15.07 21.41 -18.40
CA ASP A 59 -13.82 21.92 -18.95
C ASP A 59 -12.69 20.97 -18.54
N GLU A 60 -12.36 20.02 -19.42
CA GLU A 60 -11.32 19.01 -19.21
C GLU A 60 -9.92 19.64 -19.04
N ASN A 61 -9.77 20.94 -19.31
CA ASN A 61 -8.54 21.70 -19.11
C ASN A 61 -8.48 22.42 -17.75
N ARG A 62 -9.54 22.37 -16.94
CA ARG A 62 -9.56 22.98 -15.61
C ARG A 62 -8.92 22.02 -14.60
N THR A 63 -7.78 22.41 -14.04
CA THR A 63 -7.26 21.75 -12.84
C THR A 63 -8.25 21.97 -11.69
N PRO A 64 -8.70 20.91 -10.99
CA PRO A 64 -9.61 21.04 -9.87
C PRO A 64 -8.98 21.93 -8.80
N ASP A 65 -9.70 22.98 -8.40
CA ASP A 65 -9.26 23.86 -7.32
C ASP A 65 -9.53 23.18 -5.97
N VAL A 66 -8.78 23.57 -4.93
CA VAL A 66 -9.00 23.06 -3.57
C VAL A 66 -10.42 23.38 -3.09
N ALA A 67 -11.00 24.48 -3.56
CA ALA A 67 -12.39 24.85 -3.29
C ALA A 67 -13.41 23.89 -3.92
N ASP A 68 -13.03 23.15 -4.96
CA ASP A 68 -13.89 22.18 -5.65
C ASP A 68 -13.88 20.81 -4.94
N ILE A 69 -12.97 20.58 -3.97
CA ILE A 69 -12.83 19.32 -3.24
C ILE A 69 -13.54 19.42 -1.89
N ASP A 70 -14.56 18.58 -1.68
CA ASP A 70 -15.22 18.48 -0.38
C ASP A 70 -14.24 17.93 0.68
N PRO A 71 -13.91 18.71 1.73
CA PRO A 71 -13.02 18.24 2.79
C PRO A 71 -13.54 16.98 3.50
N ALA A 72 -14.86 16.78 3.57
CA ALA A 72 -15.44 15.58 4.18
C ALA A 72 -15.06 14.31 3.40
N VAL A 73 -15.05 14.39 2.07
CA VAL A 73 -14.65 13.27 1.19
C VAL A 73 -13.18 12.94 1.39
N VAL A 74 -12.31 13.95 1.48
CA VAL A 74 -10.88 13.76 1.73
C VAL A 74 -10.65 13.09 3.09
N GLN A 75 -11.36 13.53 4.13
CA GLN A 75 -11.24 12.93 5.46
C GLN A 75 -11.75 11.48 5.49
N ALA A 76 -12.87 11.20 4.82
CA ALA A 76 -13.40 9.84 4.71
C ALA A 76 -12.42 8.90 4.00
N GLU A 77 -11.84 9.33 2.88
CA GLU A 77 -10.84 8.55 2.15
C GLU A 77 -9.55 8.36 2.99
N ARG A 78 -9.13 9.39 3.72
CA ARG A 78 -7.99 9.27 4.64
C ARG A 78 -8.27 8.24 5.74
N ARG A 79 -9.44 8.30 6.38
CA ARG A 79 -9.86 7.33 7.40
C ARG A 79 -9.89 5.91 6.84
N ARG A 80 -10.45 5.73 5.64
CA ARG A 80 -10.45 4.45 4.93
C ARG A 80 -9.05 3.89 4.73
N ARG A 81 -8.10 4.70 4.23
CA ARG A 81 -6.71 4.26 4.03
C ARG A 81 -6.02 3.88 5.33
N ILE A 82 -6.27 4.63 6.41
CA ILE A 82 -5.72 4.31 7.73
C ILE A 82 -6.29 2.99 8.24
N SER A 83 -7.60 2.78 8.13
CA SER A 83 -8.22 1.51 8.55
C SER A 83 -7.60 0.34 7.79
N ASN A 84 -7.52 0.42 6.47
CA ASN A 84 -6.93 -0.64 5.65
C ASN A 84 -5.49 -0.94 6.07
N ALA A 85 -4.65 0.08 6.27
CA ALA A 85 -3.27 -0.12 6.72
C ALA A 85 -3.19 -0.78 8.12
N GLN A 86 -4.13 -0.48 9.01
CA GLN A 86 -4.25 -1.18 10.30
C GLN A 86 -4.72 -2.63 10.11
N ASP A 87 -5.61 -2.91 9.18
CA ASP A 87 -6.12 -4.26 8.96
C ASP A 87 -5.07 -5.17 8.27
N GLU A 88 -4.16 -4.58 7.48
CA GLU A 88 -3.07 -5.30 6.81
C GLU A 88 -1.95 -5.73 7.77
N GLU A 89 -1.69 -4.97 8.85
CA GLU A 89 -0.67 -5.33 9.83
C GLU A 89 -1.26 -6.25 10.91
N LEU A 90 -0.80 -7.51 10.95
CA LEU A 90 -1.31 -8.54 11.85
C LEU A 90 -1.45 -8.07 13.31
N ARG A 91 -0.50 -7.27 13.80
CA ARG A 91 -0.51 -6.75 15.17
C ARG A 91 -1.73 -5.86 15.45
N TRP A 92 -2.09 -5.02 14.49
CA TRP A 92 -3.23 -4.11 14.62
C TRP A 92 -4.55 -4.84 14.39
N ALA A 93 -4.61 -5.74 13.41
CA ALA A 93 -5.77 -6.60 13.19
C ALA A 93 -6.10 -7.46 14.42
N ASP A 94 -5.10 -8.12 15.02
CA ASP A 94 -5.27 -8.88 16.27
C ASP A 94 -5.74 -7.97 17.42
N LEU A 95 -5.22 -6.73 17.51
CA LEU A 95 -5.65 -5.78 18.54
C LEU A 95 -7.10 -5.34 18.34
N LYS A 96 -7.53 -5.06 17.11
CA LYS A 96 -8.93 -4.72 16.80
C LYS A 96 -9.86 -5.85 17.19
N ALA A 97 -9.59 -7.07 16.73
CA ALA A 97 -10.39 -8.25 17.07
C ALA A 97 -10.42 -8.52 18.59
N PHE A 98 -9.31 -8.29 19.30
CA PHE A 98 -9.30 -8.37 20.77
C PHE A 98 -10.22 -7.33 21.43
N LEU A 99 -10.19 -6.09 20.97
CA LEU A 99 -11.03 -5.00 21.50
C LEU A 99 -12.51 -5.19 21.16
N ASP A 100 -12.82 -5.79 20.01
CA ASP A 100 -14.18 -6.12 19.59
C ASP A 100 -14.73 -7.38 20.28
N GLY A 101 -13.87 -8.14 20.97
CA GLY A 101 -14.23 -9.37 21.67
C GLY A 101 -14.28 -10.61 20.76
N GLU A 102 -13.86 -10.49 19.50
CA GLU A 102 -13.77 -11.57 18.52
C GLU A 102 -12.55 -12.48 18.78
N LEU A 103 -12.57 -13.18 19.92
CA LEU A 103 -11.45 -14.02 20.34
C LEU A 103 -11.35 -15.35 19.58
N ASP A 104 -12.40 -15.80 18.90
CA ASP A 104 -12.44 -17.07 18.17
C ASP A 104 -11.41 -17.13 17.03
N GLY A 105 -11.08 -15.98 16.43
CA GLY A 105 -10.03 -15.85 15.42
C GLY A 105 -8.61 -15.76 15.99
N LEU A 106 -8.46 -15.57 17.31
CA LEU A 106 -7.19 -15.30 17.96
C LEU A 106 -6.68 -16.52 18.73
N THR A 107 -5.44 -16.91 18.43
CA THR A 107 -4.72 -17.81 19.33
C THR A 107 -4.50 -17.14 20.69
N HIS A 108 -4.43 -17.93 21.77
CA HIS A 108 -4.21 -17.42 23.13
C HIS A 108 -3.00 -16.47 23.23
N ARG A 109 -1.90 -16.78 22.54
CA ARG A 109 -0.69 -15.94 22.51
C ARG A 109 -0.93 -14.58 21.84
N ARG A 110 -1.73 -14.53 20.77
CA ARG A 110 -2.08 -13.29 20.06
C ARG A 110 -2.97 -12.42 20.94
N ALA A 111 -4.01 -13.00 21.55
CA ALA A 111 -4.87 -12.30 22.49
C ALA A 111 -4.08 -11.72 23.68
N GLN A 112 -3.15 -12.50 24.25
CA GLN A 112 -2.28 -12.01 25.33
C GLN A 112 -1.33 -10.89 24.89
N ASN A 113 -0.89 -10.89 23.63
CA ASN A 113 -0.05 -9.81 23.11
C ASN A 113 -0.88 -8.55 22.85
N ALA A 114 -2.09 -8.68 22.31
CA ALA A 114 -3.03 -7.57 22.15
C ALA A 114 -3.42 -6.96 23.50
N SER A 115 -3.70 -7.79 24.51
CA SER A 115 -4.11 -7.32 25.84
C SER A 115 -3.08 -6.43 26.53
N LYS A 116 -1.78 -6.59 26.22
CA LYS A 116 -0.71 -5.75 26.80
C LYS A 116 -0.76 -4.30 26.35
N VAL A 117 -1.31 -4.05 25.16
CA VAL A 117 -1.37 -2.71 24.57
C VAL A 117 -2.79 -2.16 24.53
N ALA A 118 -3.81 -3.00 24.72
CA ALA A 118 -5.23 -2.65 24.66
C ALA A 118 -5.61 -1.43 25.49
N ASP A 119 -5.07 -1.27 26.70
CA ASP A 119 -5.37 -0.12 27.57
C ASP A 119 -4.96 1.24 26.98
N ASN A 120 -4.07 1.27 25.99
CA ASN A 120 -3.61 2.50 25.34
C ASN A 120 -4.45 2.88 24.10
N PHE A 121 -5.39 2.02 23.70
CA PHE A 121 -6.12 2.19 22.45
C PHE A 121 -7.62 2.07 22.65
N VAL A 122 -8.35 2.87 21.87
CA VAL A 122 -9.81 2.77 21.74
C VAL A 122 -10.14 2.44 20.30
N LEU A 123 -10.96 1.40 20.11
CA LEU A 123 -11.54 1.06 18.82
C LEU A 123 -12.81 1.88 18.61
N SER A 124 -12.83 2.70 17.57
CA SER A 124 -14.03 3.43 17.15
C SER A 124 -15.01 2.52 16.42
N GLU A 125 -16.29 2.90 16.40
CA GLU A 125 -17.35 2.25 15.59
C GLU A 125 -16.99 2.19 14.10
N ASP A 126 -16.23 3.18 13.61
CA ASP A 126 -15.72 3.23 12.24
C ASP A 126 -14.55 2.25 11.97
N GLY A 127 -14.21 1.37 12.92
CA GLY A 127 -13.15 0.36 12.78
C GLY A 127 -11.73 0.91 12.91
N LEU A 128 -11.55 2.13 13.41
CA LEU A 128 -10.25 2.79 13.56
C LEU A 128 -9.72 2.70 14.99
N LEU A 129 -8.45 2.34 15.14
CA LEU A 129 -7.74 2.41 16.41
C LEU A 129 -7.21 3.83 16.66
N TYR A 130 -7.57 4.40 17.81
CA TYR A 130 -7.07 5.67 18.31
C TYR A 130 -6.24 5.45 19.57
N TYR A 131 -5.15 6.20 19.71
CA TYR A 131 -4.35 6.23 20.93
C TYR A 131 -5.00 7.16 21.96
N GLN A 132 -5.04 6.74 23.23
CA GLN A 132 -5.64 7.49 24.35
C GLN A 132 -4.59 8.14 25.25
#